data_AF-W1YJE4-F1
#
_entry.id   AF-W1YJE4-F1
#
_cell.length_a   1.000
_cell.length_b   1.000
_cell.length_c   1.000
_cell.angle_alpha   90.00
_cell.angle_beta   90.00
_cell.angle_gamma   90.00
#
_symmetry.space_group_name_H-M   'P 1'
#
loop_
_entity.id
_entity.type
_entity.pdbx_description
1 polymer ?
#
loop_
_entity_poly.entity_id
_entity_poly.type
_entity_poly.pdbx_seq_one_letter_code
_entity_poly.pdbx_strand_id
1 'polypeptide(L)' 'MALDTAATAWMLVSASLVLLMTVPALALFYGGMSQSKSVLNMMMMSFGATAVVGVVYVLYGWSMSYGGTDLAGLIANP' A
#
# COMPACT_ATOMS: atom_id res chain seq x y z
N MET A 1 28.00 1.34 -2.96
CA MET A 1 26.83 0.52 -3.27
C MET A 1 26.29 0.99 -4.62
N ALA A 2 26.61 0.28 -5.71
CA ALA A 2 26.07 0.63 -7.01
C ALA A 2 24.63 0.11 -7.08
N LEU A 3 23.68 0.97 -7.44
CA LEU A 3 22.31 0.56 -7.65
C LEU A 3 22.22 -0.16 -9.00
N ASP A 4 21.75 -1.40 -8.98
CA ASP A 4 21.45 -2.12 -10.20
C ASP A 4 20.16 -1.53 -10.81
N THR A 5 20.29 -0.92 -11.99
CA THR A 5 19.19 -0.24 -12.66
C THR A 5 18.05 -1.19 -13.01
N ALA A 6 18.37 -2.44 -13.37
CA ALA A 6 17.36 -3.44 -13.73
C ALA A 6 16.54 -3.89 -12.50
N ALA A 7 17.21 -4.18 -11.38
CA ALA A 7 16.58 -4.52 -10.11
C ALA A 7 15.74 -3.36 -9.57
N THR A 8 16.24 -2.12 -9.69
CA THR A 8 15.51 -0.93 -9.25
C THR A 8 14.24 -0.72 -10.09
N ALA A 9 14.36 -0.82 -11.42
CA ALA A 9 13.21 -0.73 -12.32
C ALA A 9 12.18 -1.82 -12.02
N TRP A 10 12.63 -3.06 -11.80
CA TRP A 10 11.75 -4.17 -11.45
C TRP A 10 11.04 -3.97 -10.11
N MET A 11 11.74 -3.46 -9.08
CA MET A 11 11.15 -3.13 -7.79
C MET A 11 10.09 -2.04 -7.90
N LEU A 12 10.33 -0.98 -8.67
CA LEU A 12 9.36 0.10 -8.89
C LEU A 12 8.12 -0.38 -9.65
N VAL A 13 8.30 -1.22 -10.67
CA VAL A 13 7.18 -1.83 -11.41
C VAL A 13 6.38 -2.73 -10.47
N SER A 14 7.05 -3.58 -9.69
CA SER A 14 6.40 -4.48 -8.73
C SER A 14 5.60 -3.70 -7.68
N ALA A 15 6.17 -2.64 -7.10
CA ALA A 15 5.47 -1.77 -6.16
C ALA A 15 4.25 -1.09 -6.79
N SER A 16 4.34 -0.67 -8.05
CA SER A 16 3.22 -0.07 -8.80
C SER A 16 2.08 -1.08 -9.02
N LEU A 17 2.41 -2.35 -9.30
CA LEU A 17 1.41 -3.41 -9.42
C LEU A 17 0.70 -3.69 -8.09
N VAL A 18 1.40 -3.63 -6.96
CA VAL A 18 0.79 -3.77 -5.62
C VAL A 18 -0.16 -2.61 -5.32
N LEU A 19 0.21 -1.37 -5.64
CA LEU A 19 -0.69 -0.22 -5.48
C LEU A 19 -1.96 -0.34 -6.34
N LEU A 20 -1.84 -0.94 -7.52
CA LEU A 20 -2.99 -1.22 -8.39
C LEU A 20 -3.97 -2.24 -7.78
N MET A 21 -3.52 -3.12 -6.88
CA MET A 21 -4.42 -4.05 -6.19
C MET A 21 -5.40 -3.32 -5.25
N THR A 22 -5.02 -2.19 -4.68
CA THR A 22 -5.81 -1.53 -3.63
C THR A 22 -6.88 -0.59 -4.18
N VAL A 23 -6.54 0.27 -5.14
CA VAL A 23 -7.48 1.32 -5.60
C VAL A 23 -8.46 0.81 -6.67
N PRO A 24 -8.00 0.29 -7.84
CA PRO A 24 -8.92 -0.22 -8.86
C PRO A 24 -9.30 -1.69 -8.67
N ALA A 25 -8.40 -2.59 -8.22
CA ALA A 25 -8.72 -4.02 -8.23
C ALA A 25 -9.80 -4.40 -7.19
N LEU A 26 -9.74 -3.85 -5.97
CA LEU A 26 -10.80 -4.04 -4.97
C LEU A 26 -12.15 -3.47 -5.44
N ALA A 27 -12.14 -2.30 -6.08
CA ALA A 27 -13.34 -1.68 -6.62
C ALA A 27 -13.97 -2.51 -7.74
N LEU A 28 -13.17 -3.07 -8.65
CA LEU A 28 -13.66 -3.93 -9.73
C LEU A 28 -14.17 -5.27 -9.20
N PHE A 29 -13.45 -5.89 -8.27
CA PHE A 29 -13.78 -7.21 -7.74
C PHE A 29 -15.00 -7.17 -6.82
N TYR A 30 -14.99 -6.28 -5.81
CA TYR A 30 -16.11 -6.13 -4.89
C TYR A 30 -17.26 -5.31 -5.48
N GLY A 31 -16.99 -4.46 -6.46
CA GLY A 31 -18.05 -3.76 -7.21
C GLY A 31 -18.80 -4.68 -8.19
N GLY A 32 -18.14 -5.70 -8.73
CA GLY A 32 -18.79 -6.73 -9.55
C GLY A 32 -19.61 -7.74 -8.75
N MET A 33 -19.26 -7.97 -7.48
CA MET A 33 -20.00 -8.87 -6.58
C MET A 33 -21.07 -8.17 -5.76
N SER A 34 -20.95 -6.86 -5.52
CA SER A 34 -21.93 -6.05 -4.80
C SER A 34 -22.92 -5.37 -5.75
N GLN A 35 -24.05 -4.90 -5.24
CA GLN A 35 -25.05 -4.24 -6.07
C GLN A 35 -24.47 -2.95 -6.66
N SER A 36 -24.78 -2.62 -7.93
CA SER A 36 -24.22 -1.45 -8.65
C SER A 36 -24.29 -0.12 -7.86
N LYS A 37 -25.28 0.02 -6.97
CA LYS A 37 -25.47 1.15 -6.06
C LYS A 37 -24.42 1.29 -4.94
N SER A 38 -23.71 0.24 -4.55
CA SER A 38 -22.66 0.28 -3.51
C SER A 38 -21.25 0.44 -4.07
N VAL A 39 -21.07 0.38 -5.39
CA VAL A 39 -19.75 0.45 -6.04
C VAL A 39 -19.06 1.79 -5.79
N LEU A 40 -19.81 2.90 -5.88
CA LEU A 40 -19.26 4.24 -5.60
C LEU A 40 -18.76 4.35 -4.16
N ASN A 41 -19.53 3.86 -3.19
CA ASN A 41 -19.12 3.88 -1.78
C ASN A 41 -17.87 3.04 -1.53
N MET A 42 -17.77 1.87 -2.19
CA MET A 42 -16.58 1.01 -2.11
C MET A 42 -15.35 1.68 -2.72
N MET A 43 -15.49 2.34 -3.88
CA MET A 43 -14.39 3.12 -4.49
C MET A 43 -13.91 4.25 -3.56
N MET A 44 -14.84 4.98 -2.93
CA MET A 44 -14.51 6.07 -2.02
C MET A 44 -13.80 5.57 -0.75
N MET A 45 -14.24 4.44 -0.18
CA MET A 45 -13.57 3.80 0.95
C MET A 45 -12.16 3.31 0.59
N SER A 46 -11.98 2.66 -0.57
CA SER A 46 -10.65 2.20 -1.01
C SER A 46 -9.69 3.36 -1.24
N PHE A 47 -10.15 4.44 -1.89
CA PHE A 47 -9.32 5.64 -2.10
C PHE A 47 -8.94 6.31 -0.79
N GLY A 48 -9.91 6.45 0.14
CA GLY A 48 -9.66 6.99 1.48
C GLY A 48 -8.65 6.14 2.28
N ALA A 49 -8.78 4.81 2.23
CA ALA A 49 -7.87 3.89 2.89
C ALA A 49 -6.44 4.01 2.35
N THR A 50 -6.25 4.01 1.02
CA THR A 50 -4.92 4.18 0.41
C THR A 50 -4.29 5.53 0.76
N ALA A 51 -5.07 6.61 0.79
CA ALA A 51 -4.59 7.93 1.18
C ALA A 51 -4.12 7.98 2.65
N VAL A 52 -4.92 7.45 3.57
CA VAL A 52 -4.58 7.42 5.01
C VAL A 52 -3.38 6.52 5.25
N VAL A 53 -3.38 5.30 4.71
CA VAL A 53 -2.26 4.35 4.88
C VAL A 53 -0.98 4.90 4.26
N GLY A 54 -1.04 5.57 3.10
CA GLY A 54 0.12 6.20 2.48
C GLY A 54 0.77 7.26 3.38
N VAL A 55 -0.04 8.14 4.00
CA VAL A 55 0.45 9.15 4.95
C VAL A 55 1.05 8.50 6.19
N VAL A 56 0.33 7.57 6.79
CA VAL A 56 0.76 6.82 7.98
C VAL A 56 2.08 6.08 7.74
N TYR A 57 2.21 5.44 6.58
CA TYR A 57 3.38 4.64 6.24
C TYR A 57 4.64 5.49 6.09
N VAL A 58 4.52 6.67 5.47
CA VAL A 58 5.65 7.61 5.31
C VAL A 58 6.04 8.25 6.64
N LEU A 59 5.07 8.57 7.51
CA LEU A 59 5.36 9.26 8.78
C LEU A 59 6.00 8.35 9.82
N TYR A 60 5.51 7.12 9.99
CA TYR A 60 6.00 6.21 11.03
C TYR A 60 5.95 4.73 10.64
N GLY A 61 5.14 4.32 9.65
CA GLY A 61 5.02 2.91 9.28
C GLY A 61 6.31 2.28 8.73
N TRP A 62 7.10 3.03 7.95
CA TRP A 62 8.40 2.53 7.47
C TRP A 62 9.39 2.36 8.62
N SER A 63 9.49 3.38 9.48
CA SER A 63 10.43 3.40 10.60
C SER A 63 10.10 2.29 11.60
N MET A 64 8.83 2.09 11.96
CA MET A 64 8.40 1.02 12.85
C MET A 64 8.57 -0.40 12.29
N SER A 65 8.73 -0.56 10.97
CA SER A 65 8.87 -1.89 10.34
C SER A 65 10.32 -2.24 9.99
N TYR A 66 11.14 -1.24 9.66
CA TYR A 66 12.50 -1.41 9.14
C TYR A 66 13.56 -0.61 9.91
N GLY A 67 13.17 0.04 11.01
CA GLY A 67 14.06 0.78 11.89
C GLY A 67 15.11 -0.14 12.54
N GLY A 68 16.28 0.42 12.87
CA GLY A 68 17.42 -0.38 13.32
C GLY A 68 17.40 -0.81 14.79
N THR A 69 16.37 -0.42 15.57
CA THR A 69 16.25 -0.79 16.98
C THR A 69 14.84 -1.28 17.24
N ASP A 70 14.73 -2.56 17.55
CA ASP A 70 13.45 -3.24 17.69
C ASP A 70 13.16 -3.58 19.15
N LEU A 71 11.91 -3.37 19.56
CA LEU A 71 11.38 -3.93 20.79
C LEU A 71 11.05 -5.41 20.55
N ALA A 72 11.95 -6.29 21.00
CA ALA A 72 11.81 -7.75 20.93
C ALA A 72 11.59 -8.33 19.51
N GLY A 73 11.98 -7.59 18.46
CA GLY A 73 11.80 -7.99 17.06
C GLY A 73 10.35 -7.89 16.54
N LEU A 74 9.46 -7.18 17.26
CA LEU A 74 8.06 -7.01 16.89
C LEU A 74 7.75 -5.61 16.33
N ILE A 75 8.35 -4.56 16.91
CA ILE A 75 8.09 -3.17 16.54
C ILE A 75 9.40 -2.39 16.66
N ALA A 76 9.81 -1.72 15.58
CA ALA A 76 10.95 -0.81 15.57
C ALA A 76 10.56 0.59 16.05
N ASN A 77 11.56 1.45 16.26
CA ASN A 77 11.29 2.85 16.62
C ASN A 77 10.54 3.60 15.51
N PRO A 78 9.49 4.38 15.83
CA PRO A 78 8.78 5.22 14.87
C PRO A 78 9.62 6.39 14.36
#